data_AF-A0A1F9YY74-F1
#
_entry.id   AF-A0A1F9YY74-F1
#
_cell.length_a   1.000
_cell.length_b   1.000
_cell.length_c   1.000
_cell.angle_alpha   90.00
_cell.angle_beta   90.00
_cell.angle_gamma   90.00
#
_symmetry.space_group_name_H-M   'P 1'
#
loop_
_entity.id
_entity.type
_entity.pdbx_description
1 polymer ?
#
loop_
_entity_poly.entity_id
_entity_poly.type
_entity_poly.pdbx_seq_one_letter_code
_entity_poly.pdbx_strand_id
1 'polypeptide(L)'
;MKKVFLVVIFGLLSLFLIFQKCNCEVVSKKEKNNQTQKKIVYQGNNVVYYDTRYFPASYVENIETLLNFLKDKNFYQQEADQLKDWMDLKISKNAPNSVCVMLMGIAPDTVAETMDEDCTIYKYMQAGGKVVWIGDTPFLYQGKMAKKARKWGSQGLISILDIEVIEKDHVSASVEITDDGLRMGVQVVDKATMPVSMYDVTKVLTKTKDFACSWFKNINKNYPNSGFIRYRATWYNGASSELNDDVYYLALYPKIRRSSYDDQIDEDEGQ
;
A
#
# COMPACT_ATOMS: atom_id res chain seq x y z
N MET A 1 -92.51 53.00 -39.93
CA MET A 1 -93.08 52.02 -40.88
C MET A 1 -92.06 51.72 -41.97
N LYS A 2 -92.05 50.50 -42.54
CA LYS A 2 -91.02 49.94 -43.46
C LYS A 2 -89.67 49.70 -42.72
N LYS A 3 -89.04 48.51 -42.60
CA LYS A 3 -89.10 47.15 -43.22
C LYS A 3 -88.17 46.96 -44.44
N VAL A 4 -87.53 45.77 -44.52
CA VAL A 4 -86.55 45.29 -45.56
C VAL A 4 -85.13 45.88 -45.36
N PHE A 5 -84.01 45.12 -45.27
CA PHE A 5 -83.79 43.64 -45.11
C PHE A 5 -82.49 43.39 -44.27
N LEU A 6 -81.65 42.33 -44.30
CA LEU A 6 -81.41 41.17 -45.21
C LEU A 6 -80.92 39.91 -44.43
N VAL A 7 -80.05 39.08 -45.03
CA VAL A 7 -79.55 37.73 -44.67
C VAL A 7 -78.00 37.77 -44.80
N VAL A 8 -77.14 37.02 -44.07
CA VAL A 8 -76.74 35.59 -44.15
C VAL A 8 -76.00 35.21 -42.84
N ILE A 9 -76.12 34.07 -42.14
CA ILE A 9 -76.45 32.62 -42.37
C ILE A 9 -75.22 31.67 -42.46
N PHE A 10 -75.07 30.85 -41.39
CA PHE A 10 -74.36 29.56 -41.29
C PHE A 10 -72.82 29.55 -41.45
N GLY A 11 -72.09 28.61 -40.82
CA GLY A 11 -72.55 27.57 -39.89
C GLY A 11 -71.42 26.78 -39.23
N LEU A 12 -71.70 26.19 -38.07
CA LEU A 12 -70.83 25.24 -37.37
C LEU A 12 -71.18 23.82 -37.78
N LEU A 13 -70.20 23.03 -38.25
CA LEU A 13 -70.12 21.61 -37.89
C LEU A 13 -68.69 21.06 -38.01
N SER A 14 -68.43 20.04 -37.20
CA SER A 14 -67.17 19.34 -37.00
C SER A 14 -66.52 18.72 -38.25
N LEU A 15 -65.20 18.59 -38.22
CA LEU A 15 -64.57 17.31 -38.59
C LEU A 15 -63.43 16.96 -37.63
N PHE A 16 -63.28 15.67 -37.33
CA PHE A 16 -62.14 15.11 -36.60
C PHE A 16 -60.85 15.29 -37.39
N LEU A 17 -59.73 15.54 -36.71
CA LEU A 17 -58.49 14.82 -36.99
C LEU A 17 -57.63 14.71 -35.75
N ILE A 18 -57.24 13.47 -35.41
CA ILE A 18 -56.39 13.14 -34.28
C ILE A 18 -54.94 13.23 -34.74
N PHE A 19 -54.11 14.05 -34.08
CA PHE A 19 -52.66 13.87 -34.15
C PHE A 19 -52.01 14.05 -32.77
N GLN A 20 -51.31 13.01 -32.33
CA GLN A 20 -50.46 13.03 -31.14
C GLN A 20 -49.07 13.60 -31.45
N LYS A 21 -48.34 13.92 -30.37
CA LYS A 21 -46.94 14.40 -30.34
C LYS A 21 -46.80 15.89 -30.76
N CYS A 22 -45.86 16.66 -30.21
CA CYS A 22 -44.75 16.29 -29.33
C CYS A 22 -44.82 16.99 -27.96
N ASN A 23 -45.02 16.22 -26.88
CA ASN A 23 -44.34 16.54 -25.63
C ASN A 23 -42.90 16.05 -25.78
N CYS A 24 -41.94 16.96 -25.90
CA CYS A 24 -40.53 16.63 -25.76
C CYS A 24 -40.18 16.46 -24.28
N GLU A 25 -40.72 15.41 -23.65
CA GLU A 25 -40.12 14.90 -22.42
C GLU A 25 -38.71 14.41 -22.78
N VAL A 26 -37.71 15.20 -22.40
CA VAL A 26 -36.33 14.75 -22.35
C VAL A 26 -36.22 13.78 -21.18
N VAL A 27 -36.74 12.57 -21.37
CA VAL A 27 -36.47 11.40 -20.55
C VAL A 27 -34.98 11.11 -20.73
N SER A 28 -34.16 11.83 -19.98
CA SER A 28 -32.72 11.63 -19.95
C SER A 28 -32.47 10.26 -19.36
N LYS A 29 -32.34 9.27 -20.24
CA LYS A 29 -31.74 7.98 -19.95
C LYS A 29 -30.31 8.22 -19.47
N LYS A 30 -30.15 8.51 -18.18
CA LYS A 30 -28.97 8.17 -17.40
C LYS A 30 -28.93 6.65 -17.26
N GLU A 31 -28.78 5.97 -18.39
CA GLU A 31 -28.23 4.62 -18.42
C GLU A 31 -26.85 4.75 -17.79
N LYS A 32 -26.77 4.29 -16.53
CA LYS A 32 -25.55 4.35 -15.75
C LYS A 32 -24.54 3.48 -16.47
N ASN A 33 -23.53 4.10 -17.08
CA ASN A 33 -22.32 3.42 -17.50
C ASN A 33 -21.53 2.98 -16.25
N ASN A 34 -22.13 2.07 -15.49
CA ASN A 34 -21.43 1.15 -14.60
C ASN A 34 -20.71 0.11 -15.48
N GLN A 35 -19.85 0.58 -16.37
CA GLN A 35 -18.71 -0.20 -16.80
C GLN A 35 -17.82 -0.33 -15.56
N THR A 36 -18.11 -1.33 -14.75
CA THR A 36 -17.23 -1.80 -13.69
C THR A 36 -15.90 -2.14 -14.37
N GLN A 37 -14.94 -1.20 -14.33
CA GLN A 37 -13.61 -1.43 -14.85
C GLN A 37 -13.08 -2.69 -14.19
N LYS A 38 -12.90 -3.75 -14.99
CA LYS A 38 -12.52 -5.07 -14.48
C LYS A 38 -11.13 -4.94 -13.86
N LYS A 39 -11.09 -4.80 -12.53
CA LYS A 39 -9.89 -4.40 -11.79
C LYS A 39 -8.78 -5.40 -12.09
N ILE A 40 -7.77 -4.96 -12.85
CA ILE A 40 -6.72 -5.87 -13.32
C ILE A 40 -5.76 -6.11 -12.17
N VAL A 41 -5.81 -7.32 -11.62
CA VAL A 41 -4.88 -7.78 -10.59
C VAL A 41 -3.56 -8.15 -11.27
N TYR A 42 -2.49 -7.46 -10.91
CA TYR A 42 -1.16 -7.73 -11.46
C TYR A 42 -0.72 -9.17 -11.12
N GLN A 43 0.07 -9.81 -11.98
CA GLN A 43 0.44 -11.23 -11.82
C GLN A 43 1.89 -11.43 -11.40
N GLY A 44 2.76 -10.45 -11.65
CA GLY A 44 4.19 -10.51 -11.32
C GLY A 44 4.48 -10.32 -9.82
N ASN A 45 5.76 -10.16 -9.48
CA ASN A 45 6.26 -10.39 -8.13
C ASN A 45 6.53 -9.14 -7.29
N ASN A 46 6.61 -7.95 -7.89
CA ASN A 46 6.96 -6.71 -7.19
C ASN A 46 5.75 -5.76 -7.18
N VAL A 47 5.19 -5.48 -6.01
CA VAL A 47 4.06 -4.53 -5.87
C VAL A 47 4.30 -3.47 -4.80
N VAL A 48 3.55 -2.37 -4.91
CA VAL A 48 3.45 -1.36 -3.87
C VAL A 48 1.99 -1.14 -3.50
N TYR A 49 1.71 -1.01 -2.21
CA TYR A 49 0.40 -0.59 -1.73
C TYR A 49 0.32 0.94 -1.70
N TYR A 50 -0.56 1.50 -2.54
CA TYR A 50 -0.98 2.90 -2.48
C TYR A 50 -2.44 3.02 -2.93
N ASP A 51 -3.27 3.58 -2.04
CA ASP A 51 -4.71 3.68 -2.22
C ASP A 51 -5.22 4.99 -1.60
N THR A 52 -5.57 5.97 -2.44
CA THR A 52 -6.00 7.29 -1.96
C THR A 52 -7.31 7.26 -1.18
N ARG A 53 -8.09 6.16 -1.26
CA ARG A 53 -9.34 5.95 -0.50
C ARG A 53 -9.11 5.70 1.00
N TYR A 54 -7.85 5.48 1.41
CA TYR A 54 -7.41 5.17 2.78
C TYR A 54 -6.65 6.32 3.46
N PHE A 55 -6.65 7.53 2.89
CA PHE A 55 -5.99 8.68 3.51
C PHE A 55 -6.64 9.13 4.84
N PRO A 56 -5.87 9.71 5.78
CA PRO A 56 -4.44 10.03 5.67
C PRO A 56 -3.53 8.81 5.86
N ALA A 57 -2.40 8.82 5.15
CA ALA A 57 -1.25 7.97 5.48
C ALA A 57 -0.64 8.36 6.83
N SER A 58 0.07 7.44 7.50
CA SER A 58 0.68 7.70 8.82
C SER A 58 2.21 7.72 8.74
N TYR A 59 2.81 8.84 9.17
CA TYR A 59 4.27 9.09 9.16
C TYR A 59 4.98 8.97 7.80
N VAL A 60 4.28 9.16 6.67
CA VAL A 60 4.89 9.23 5.32
C VAL A 60 4.44 10.48 4.57
N GLU A 61 5.40 11.24 4.02
CA GLU A 61 5.17 12.36 3.11
C GLU A 61 5.76 12.09 1.71
N ASN A 62 5.34 12.87 0.71
CA ASN A 62 5.82 12.77 -0.68
C ASN A 62 5.69 11.35 -1.28
N ILE A 63 4.64 10.62 -0.89
CA ILE A 63 4.39 9.22 -1.26
C ILE A 63 4.39 9.00 -2.78
N GLU A 64 3.87 9.97 -3.55
CA GLU A 64 3.78 9.86 -5.01
C GLU A 64 5.16 9.91 -5.69
N THR A 65 6.16 10.55 -5.06
CA THR A 65 7.54 10.56 -5.53
C THR A 65 8.19 9.18 -5.36
N LEU A 66 8.04 8.56 -4.18
CA LEU A 66 8.49 7.18 -3.92
C LEU A 66 7.74 6.16 -4.79
N LEU A 67 6.43 6.33 -4.98
CA LEU A 67 5.60 5.50 -5.85
C LEU A 67 6.12 5.50 -7.30
N ASN A 68 6.42 6.68 -7.85
CA ASN A 68 6.97 6.80 -9.21
C ASN A 68 8.36 6.19 -9.30
N PHE A 69 9.26 6.48 -8.34
CA PHE A 69 10.57 5.83 -8.25
C PHE A 69 10.47 4.29 -8.25
N LEU A 70 9.57 3.70 -7.46
CA LEU A 70 9.38 2.24 -7.43
C LEU A 70 8.74 1.70 -8.72
N LYS A 71 7.86 2.46 -9.39
CA LYS A 71 7.32 2.10 -10.71
C LYS A 71 8.42 2.06 -11.78
N ASP A 72 9.32 3.03 -11.79
CA ASP A 72 10.48 3.07 -12.69
C ASP A 72 11.46 1.91 -12.42
N LYS A 73 11.43 1.37 -11.19
CA LYS A 73 12.11 0.12 -10.77
C LYS A 73 11.28 -1.16 -10.99
N ASN A 74 10.22 -1.12 -11.81
CA ASN A 74 9.33 -2.24 -12.15
C ASN A 74 8.49 -2.82 -10.98
N PHE A 75 8.07 -1.97 -10.03
CA PHE A 75 7.01 -2.32 -9.08
C PHE A 75 5.64 -1.82 -9.57
N TYR A 76 4.58 -2.57 -9.25
CA TYR A 76 3.23 -2.26 -9.72
C TYR A 76 2.31 -1.85 -8.57
N GLN A 77 1.67 -0.69 -8.69
CA GLN A 77 0.71 -0.21 -7.69
C GLN A 77 -0.49 -1.16 -7.59
N GLN A 78 -0.86 -1.54 -6.36
CA GLN A 78 -2.12 -2.20 -6.04
C GLN A 78 -2.90 -1.34 -5.03
N GLU A 79 -4.16 -1.06 -5.33
CA GLU A 79 -5.12 -0.56 -4.32
C GLU A 79 -5.49 -1.66 -3.31
N ALA A 80 -6.15 -1.34 -2.20
CA ALA A 80 -6.46 -2.26 -1.11
C ALA A 80 -7.12 -3.59 -1.54
N ASP A 81 -8.16 -3.53 -2.38
CA ASP A 81 -8.86 -4.73 -2.87
C ASP A 81 -7.97 -5.55 -3.83
N GLN A 82 -7.20 -4.85 -4.65
CA GLN A 82 -6.25 -5.41 -5.61
C GLN A 82 -5.08 -6.11 -4.92
N LEU A 83 -4.63 -5.56 -3.78
CA LEU A 83 -3.59 -6.12 -2.94
C LEU A 83 -4.05 -7.42 -2.27
N LYS A 84 -5.31 -7.49 -1.85
CA LYS A 84 -5.95 -8.70 -1.33
C LYS A 84 -5.98 -9.80 -2.40
N ASP A 85 -6.52 -9.50 -3.59
CA ASP A 85 -6.53 -10.45 -4.71
C ASP A 85 -5.10 -10.91 -5.09
N TRP A 86 -4.11 -10.01 -5.06
CA TRP A 86 -2.71 -10.31 -5.33
C TRP A 86 -2.08 -11.19 -4.24
N MET A 87 -2.31 -10.89 -2.96
CA MET A 87 -1.79 -11.70 -1.85
C MET A 87 -2.38 -13.10 -1.84
N ASP A 88 -3.70 -13.25 -2.04
CA ASP A 88 -4.35 -14.57 -2.15
C ASP A 88 -3.80 -15.39 -3.32
N LEU A 89 -3.57 -14.75 -4.48
CA LEU A 89 -2.91 -15.34 -5.64
C LEU A 89 -1.49 -15.83 -5.29
N LYS A 90 -0.71 -15.07 -4.52
CA LYS A 90 0.64 -15.49 -4.09
C LYS A 90 0.58 -16.61 -3.05
N ILE A 91 -0.32 -16.53 -2.07
CA ILE A 91 -0.55 -17.61 -1.09
C ILE A 91 -0.86 -18.93 -1.82
N SER A 92 -1.77 -18.91 -2.80
CA SER A 92 -2.20 -20.12 -3.55
C SER A 92 -1.10 -20.82 -4.36
N LYS A 93 0.04 -20.15 -4.61
CA LYS A 93 1.18 -20.69 -5.38
C LYS A 93 2.41 -20.98 -4.51
N ASN A 94 2.31 -20.70 -3.21
CA ASN A 94 3.40 -20.17 -2.39
C ASN A 94 3.91 -18.82 -2.94
N ALA A 95 4.39 -17.97 -2.04
CA ALA A 95 4.79 -16.60 -2.31
C ALA A 95 6.33 -16.34 -2.38
N PRO A 96 7.23 -17.32 -2.64
CA PRO A 96 8.66 -17.05 -2.63
C PRO A 96 9.00 -16.03 -3.70
N ASN A 97 10.00 -15.20 -3.40
CA ASN A 97 10.50 -14.17 -4.31
C ASN A 97 9.50 -13.06 -4.70
N SER A 98 8.29 -12.98 -4.13
CA SER A 98 7.43 -11.80 -4.23
C SER A 98 7.62 -10.82 -3.07
N VAL A 99 7.39 -9.53 -3.34
CA VAL A 99 7.53 -8.43 -2.39
C VAL A 99 6.40 -7.41 -2.54
N CYS A 100 5.88 -6.94 -1.40
CA CYS A 100 4.99 -5.78 -1.31
C CYS A 100 5.66 -4.68 -0.46
N VAL A 101 5.69 -3.44 -0.96
CA VAL A 101 6.10 -2.26 -0.16
C VAL A 101 4.86 -1.50 0.29
N MET A 102 4.71 -1.26 1.60
CA MET A 102 3.57 -0.59 2.21
C MET A 102 3.84 0.91 2.33
N LEU A 103 3.43 1.70 1.33
CA LEU A 103 3.84 3.11 1.22
C LEU A 103 3.09 4.08 2.14
N MET A 104 1.99 3.65 2.76
CA MET A 104 1.07 4.52 3.51
C MET A 104 1.27 4.49 5.04
N GLY A 105 2.23 3.71 5.56
CA GLY A 105 2.43 3.52 7.00
C GLY A 105 1.24 2.92 7.75
N ILE A 106 0.31 2.30 7.02
CA ILE A 106 -0.90 1.68 7.55
C ILE A 106 -1.32 0.53 6.63
N ALA A 107 -1.85 -0.56 7.21
CA ALA A 107 -2.40 -1.67 6.44
C ALA A 107 -3.89 -1.42 6.15
N PRO A 108 -4.39 -1.70 4.92
CA PRO A 108 -5.82 -1.67 4.67
C PRO A 108 -6.50 -2.87 5.33
N ASP A 109 -7.77 -2.70 5.72
CA ASP A 109 -8.57 -3.77 6.29
C ASP A 109 -8.96 -4.90 5.33
N THR A 110 -8.54 -4.80 4.06
CA THR A 110 -8.64 -5.88 3.07
C THR A 110 -7.54 -6.93 3.19
N VAL A 111 -6.41 -6.64 3.85
CA VAL A 111 -5.30 -7.60 4.06
C VAL A 111 -4.85 -7.74 5.51
N ALA A 112 -5.26 -6.82 6.37
CA ALA A 112 -5.19 -6.93 7.82
C ALA A 112 -6.63 -7.01 8.35
N GLU A 113 -7.38 -8.03 7.93
CA GLU A 113 -8.81 -8.18 8.21
C GLU A 113 -9.07 -8.37 9.72
N THR A 114 -8.30 -9.31 10.30
CA THR A 114 -8.26 -9.71 11.70
C THR A 114 -6.96 -9.25 12.38
N MET A 115 -6.88 -9.35 13.71
CA MET A 115 -5.76 -8.81 14.51
C MET A 115 -4.94 -9.97 15.11
N ASP A 116 -4.49 -10.85 14.22
CA ASP A 116 -3.96 -12.19 14.49
C ASP A 116 -3.32 -12.77 13.21
N GLU A 117 -2.71 -13.96 13.34
CA GLU A 117 -2.09 -14.70 12.23
C GLU A 117 -3.09 -15.16 11.14
N ASP A 118 -4.41 -15.06 11.37
CA ASP A 118 -5.42 -15.45 10.38
C ASP A 118 -5.61 -14.40 9.26
N CYS A 119 -5.00 -13.20 9.38
CA CYS A 119 -5.07 -12.16 8.36
C CYS A 119 -4.25 -12.47 7.09
N THR A 120 -4.63 -11.88 5.96
CA THR A 120 -4.03 -12.19 4.65
C THR A 120 -2.56 -11.79 4.55
N ILE A 121 -2.16 -10.65 5.13
CA ILE A 121 -0.76 -10.19 5.08
C ILE A 121 0.17 -11.13 5.85
N TYR A 122 -0.28 -11.70 6.97
CA TYR A 122 0.47 -12.74 7.69
C TYR A 122 0.60 -14.01 6.83
N LYS A 123 -0.51 -14.53 6.32
CA LYS A 123 -0.54 -15.74 5.47
C LYS A 123 0.32 -15.59 4.22
N TYR A 124 0.38 -14.40 3.64
CA TYR A 124 1.28 -14.07 2.53
C TYR A 124 2.76 -14.19 2.92
N MET A 125 3.15 -13.71 4.10
CA MET A 125 4.51 -13.88 4.63
C MET A 125 4.82 -15.33 5.02
N GLN A 126 3.87 -16.03 5.63
CA GLN A 126 3.96 -17.45 5.96
C GLN A 126 4.11 -18.31 4.69
N ALA A 127 3.45 -17.94 3.59
CA ALA A 127 3.62 -18.56 2.27
C ALA A 127 4.98 -18.24 1.59
N GLY A 128 5.84 -17.42 2.20
CA GLY A 128 7.16 -17.06 1.67
C GLY A 128 7.27 -15.69 1.01
N GLY A 129 6.27 -14.82 1.16
CA GLY A 129 6.28 -13.45 0.67
C GLY A 129 7.08 -12.49 1.54
N LYS A 130 7.58 -11.40 0.96
CA LYS A 130 8.21 -10.30 1.70
C LYS A 130 7.27 -9.09 1.80
N VAL A 131 7.21 -8.47 2.96
CA VAL A 131 6.63 -7.14 3.19
C VAL A 131 7.74 -6.17 3.58
N VAL A 132 7.77 -4.98 2.99
CA VAL A 132 8.62 -3.85 3.43
C VAL A 132 7.71 -2.72 3.91
N TRP A 133 7.90 -2.25 5.14
CA TRP A 133 7.05 -1.28 5.80
C TRP A 133 7.81 -0.03 6.20
N ILE A 134 7.29 1.12 5.80
CA ILE A 134 7.78 2.48 6.13
C ILE A 134 6.68 3.29 6.82
N GLY A 135 7.04 4.39 7.49
CA GLY A 135 6.07 5.25 8.18
C GLY A 135 5.84 4.85 9.63
N ASP A 136 4.58 4.71 10.04
CA ASP A 136 4.19 4.46 11.44
C ASP A 136 4.47 3.01 11.89
N THR A 137 4.34 2.75 13.20
CA THR A 137 4.49 1.44 13.83
C THR A 137 3.56 0.40 13.16
N PRO A 138 4.08 -0.75 12.70
CA PRO A 138 3.25 -1.73 12.00
C PRO A 138 2.04 -2.17 12.82
N PHE A 139 0.89 -2.23 12.16
CA PHE A 139 -0.39 -2.66 12.74
C PHE A 139 -0.88 -1.86 13.96
N LEU A 140 -0.26 -0.72 14.31
CA LEU A 140 -0.77 0.21 15.34
C LEU A 140 -2.20 0.71 15.02
N TYR A 141 -2.48 0.84 13.71
CA TYR A 141 -3.78 1.16 13.14
C TYR A 141 -4.14 0.21 11.98
N GLN A 142 -5.41 -0.14 11.89
CA GLN A 142 -6.05 -0.76 10.72
C GLN A 142 -6.73 0.36 9.91
N GLY A 143 -6.31 0.57 8.66
CA GLY A 143 -6.90 1.52 7.73
C GLY A 143 -8.33 1.13 7.36
N LYS A 144 -9.17 2.13 7.05
CA LYS A 144 -10.57 1.93 6.66
C LYS A 144 -10.96 2.91 5.56
N MET A 145 -11.49 2.41 4.45
CA MET A 145 -11.98 3.26 3.36
C MET A 145 -13.00 4.29 3.86
N ALA A 146 -12.73 5.58 3.60
CA ALA A 146 -13.58 6.73 3.93
C ALA A 146 -14.04 6.81 5.41
N LYS A 147 -13.28 6.22 6.35
CA LYS A 147 -13.56 6.27 7.80
C LYS A 147 -12.27 6.50 8.58
N LYS A 148 -12.38 7.00 9.82
CA LYS A 148 -11.23 7.07 10.74
C LYS A 148 -10.65 5.66 10.92
N ALA A 149 -9.34 5.53 10.77
CA ALA A 149 -8.61 4.28 11.02
C ALA A 149 -8.90 3.73 12.42
N ARG A 150 -9.04 2.40 12.53
CA ARG A 150 -9.24 1.72 13.81
C ARG A 150 -7.89 1.57 14.49
N LYS A 151 -7.69 2.18 15.67
CA LYS A 151 -6.51 1.89 16.48
C LYS A 151 -6.59 0.46 17.02
N TRP A 152 -5.50 -0.28 16.90
CA TRP A 152 -5.28 -1.57 17.54
C TRP A 152 -4.32 -1.45 18.73
N GLY A 153 -3.38 -0.49 18.68
CA GLY A 153 -2.34 -0.37 19.71
C GLY A 153 -1.13 -1.25 19.38
N SER A 154 -0.17 -1.31 20.30
CA SER A 154 0.95 -2.25 20.30
C SER A 154 0.49 -3.71 20.15
N GLN A 155 -0.70 -4.05 20.67
CA GLN A 155 -1.32 -5.36 20.49
C GLN A 155 -1.48 -5.78 19.02
N GLY A 156 -1.65 -4.84 18.08
CA GLY A 156 -1.71 -5.17 16.65
C GLY A 156 -0.38 -5.68 16.10
N LEU A 157 0.75 -5.19 16.61
CA LEU A 157 2.08 -5.71 16.28
C LEU A 157 2.32 -7.06 16.95
N ILE A 158 2.00 -7.16 18.25
CA ILE A 158 2.21 -8.38 19.06
C ILE A 158 1.42 -9.55 18.45
N SER A 159 0.12 -9.39 18.19
CA SER A 159 -0.72 -10.49 17.70
C SER A 159 -0.43 -10.93 16.26
N ILE A 160 0.26 -10.12 15.45
CA ILE A 160 0.52 -10.43 14.03
C ILE A 160 1.98 -10.79 13.77
N LEU A 161 2.95 -10.21 14.50
CA LEU A 161 4.38 -10.44 14.24
C LEU A 161 5.13 -11.07 15.42
N ASP A 162 4.49 -11.27 16.58
CA ASP A 162 5.15 -11.75 17.81
C ASP A 162 6.36 -10.85 18.17
N ILE A 163 6.10 -9.54 18.28
CA ILE A 163 7.10 -8.52 18.63
C ILE A 163 6.44 -7.48 19.55
N GLU A 164 7.06 -7.19 20.69
CA GLU A 164 6.66 -6.08 21.57
C GLU A 164 7.41 -4.79 21.19
N VAL A 165 6.69 -3.67 21.16
CA VAL A 165 7.29 -2.33 21.02
C VAL A 165 7.54 -1.71 22.37
N ILE A 166 8.73 -1.15 22.53
CA ILE A 166 9.06 -0.28 23.65
C ILE A 166 8.33 1.04 23.41
N GLU A 167 7.23 1.29 24.12
CA GLU A 167 6.41 2.51 24.01
C GLU A 167 7.09 3.75 24.63
N LYS A 168 8.37 3.97 24.29
CA LYS A 168 9.20 5.09 24.71
C LYS A 168 10.17 5.44 23.57
N ASP A 169 10.22 6.72 23.23
CA ASP A 169 11.18 7.21 22.25
C ASP A 169 12.58 7.36 22.87
N HIS A 170 13.53 6.68 22.25
CA HIS A 170 14.97 6.72 22.53
C HIS A 170 15.71 7.59 21.50
N VAL A 171 15.05 8.59 20.90
CA VAL A 171 15.55 9.44 19.80
C VAL A 171 16.81 10.26 20.10
N SER A 172 17.26 10.30 21.35
CA SER A 172 18.54 10.89 21.78
C SER A 172 19.69 9.88 21.89
N ALA A 173 19.43 8.58 21.74
CA ALA A 173 20.46 7.55 21.68
C ALA A 173 21.15 7.58 20.31
N SER A 174 22.45 7.25 20.30
CA SER A 174 23.16 6.97 19.05
C SER A 174 22.54 5.73 18.38
N VAL A 175 22.33 5.81 17.07
CA VAL A 175 21.88 4.69 16.23
C VAL A 175 22.97 4.41 15.19
N GLU A 176 23.30 3.14 15.00
CA GLU A 176 24.25 2.67 14.00
C GLU A 176 23.59 1.68 13.03
N ILE A 177 24.16 1.57 11.82
CA ILE A 177 23.79 0.54 10.84
C ILE A 177 24.60 -0.72 11.16
N THR A 178 23.97 -1.88 11.13
CA THR A 178 24.65 -3.18 11.36
C THR A 178 25.19 -3.76 10.06
N ASP A 179 26.05 -4.77 10.16
CA ASP A 179 26.49 -5.55 9.00
C ASP A 179 25.30 -6.14 8.21
N ASP A 180 24.21 -6.53 8.88
CA ASP A 180 23.01 -7.01 8.20
C ASP A 180 22.22 -5.87 7.53
N GLY A 181 22.21 -4.67 8.11
CA GLY A 181 21.73 -3.46 7.46
C GLY A 181 22.50 -3.18 6.17
N LEU A 182 23.83 -3.10 6.26
CA LEU A 182 24.73 -2.88 5.12
C LEU A 182 24.57 -3.97 4.05
N ARG A 183 24.60 -5.26 4.43
CA ARG A 183 24.39 -6.40 3.51
C ARG A 183 23.02 -6.38 2.83
N MET A 184 21.99 -5.87 3.50
CA MET A 184 20.64 -5.70 2.94
C MET A 184 20.42 -4.35 2.23
N GLY A 185 21.46 -3.52 2.15
CA GLY A 185 21.53 -2.31 1.35
C GLY A 185 21.18 -1.01 2.06
N VAL A 186 21.03 -1.00 3.40
CA VAL A 186 20.75 0.21 4.19
C VAL A 186 21.97 1.12 4.21
N GLN A 187 21.78 2.40 3.88
CA GLN A 187 22.78 3.47 4.01
C GLN A 187 22.32 4.62 4.91
N VAL A 188 21.01 4.81 5.12
CA VAL A 188 20.51 5.91 5.95
C VAL A 188 20.21 5.44 7.38
N VAL A 189 20.88 6.07 8.34
CA VAL A 189 20.65 5.85 9.78
C VAL A 189 19.19 6.19 10.16
N ASP A 190 18.63 5.36 11.04
CA ASP A 190 17.28 5.54 11.59
C ASP A 190 17.32 6.31 12.93
N LYS A 191 16.18 6.55 13.57
CA LYS A 191 16.13 6.97 14.98
C LYS A 191 15.33 5.96 15.79
N ALA A 192 15.65 5.84 17.06
CA ALA A 192 15.00 4.91 17.97
C ALA A 192 13.63 5.42 18.49
N THR A 193 12.71 5.70 17.57
CA THR A 193 11.27 5.87 17.88
C THR A 193 10.63 4.48 17.92
N MET A 194 9.78 4.21 18.93
CA MET A 194 9.10 2.90 19.12
C MET A 194 9.97 1.66 18.80
N PRO A 195 11.19 1.52 19.37
CA PRO A 195 12.11 0.44 19.02
C PRO A 195 11.67 -0.90 19.63
N VAL A 196 12.33 -1.99 19.24
CA VAL A 196 12.00 -3.36 19.66
C VAL A 196 13.23 -4.09 20.24
N SER A 197 13.01 -5.16 20.99
CA SER A 197 14.08 -6.04 21.46
C SER A 197 14.86 -6.65 20.28
N MET A 198 16.19 -6.68 20.38
CA MET A 198 17.04 -7.31 19.36
C MET A 198 16.87 -8.83 19.27
N TYR A 199 16.30 -9.46 20.31
CA TYR A 199 16.09 -10.92 20.37
C TYR A 199 14.79 -11.37 19.68
N ASP A 200 13.85 -10.45 19.49
CA ASP A 200 12.51 -10.75 18.95
C ASP A 200 12.50 -10.81 17.41
N VAL A 201 13.58 -10.32 16.79
CA VAL A 201 13.75 -10.14 15.34
C VAL A 201 14.82 -11.08 14.78
N THR A 202 14.71 -11.44 13.50
CA THR A 202 15.64 -12.37 12.84
C THR A 202 16.93 -11.69 12.38
N LYS A 203 16.85 -10.41 12.00
CA LYS A 203 18.00 -9.54 11.75
C LYS A 203 17.72 -8.14 12.23
N VAL A 204 18.72 -7.53 12.84
CA VAL A 204 18.72 -6.10 13.19
C VAL A 204 19.40 -5.35 12.05
N LEU A 205 18.78 -4.30 11.52
CA LEU A 205 19.31 -3.52 10.37
C LEU A 205 19.94 -2.20 10.84
N THR A 206 19.28 -1.52 11.77
CA THR A 206 19.82 -0.40 12.53
C THR A 206 19.47 -0.58 14.01
N LYS A 207 20.35 -0.12 14.90
CA LYS A 207 20.20 -0.33 16.35
C LYS A 207 20.74 0.81 17.18
N THR A 208 20.23 0.91 18.40
CA THR A 208 20.94 1.53 19.53
C THR A 208 21.87 0.49 20.18
N LYS A 209 22.47 0.83 21.33
CA LYS A 209 23.17 -0.15 22.18
C LYS A 209 22.32 -1.36 22.56
N ASP A 210 21.03 -1.15 22.86
CA ASP A 210 20.20 -2.15 23.55
C ASP A 210 18.97 -2.61 22.72
N PHE A 211 18.55 -1.85 21.69
CA PHE A 211 17.32 -2.09 20.92
C PHE A 211 17.50 -1.94 19.40
N ALA A 212 16.70 -2.68 18.63
CA ALA A 212 16.59 -2.56 17.18
C ALA A 212 15.63 -1.43 16.77
N CYS A 213 15.97 -0.67 15.72
CA CYS A 213 15.16 0.43 15.20
C CYS A 213 14.51 0.05 13.86
N SER A 214 15.33 -0.24 12.85
CA SER A 214 14.93 -0.97 11.64
C SER A 214 15.37 -2.44 11.74
N TRP A 215 14.52 -3.36 11.30
CA TRP A 215 14.68 -4.81 11.54
C TRP A 215 13.95 -5.68 10.53
N PHE A 216 14.29 -6.98 10.51
CA PHE A 216 13.63 -8.02 9.73
C PHE A 216 13.22 -9.20 10.62
N LYS A 217 11.97 -9.65 10.51
CA LYS A 217 11.41 -10.86 11.15
C LYS A 217 11.05 -11.85 10.06
N ASN A 218 11.70 -13.01 10.05
CA ASN A 218 11.33 -14.14 9.20
C ASN A 218 10.12 -14.87 9.81
N ILE A 219 9.06 -15.04 9.01
CA ILE A 219 7.82 -15.72 9.43
C ILE A 219 7.83 -17.21 9.05
N ASN A 220 8.55 -17.60 8.00
CA ASN A 220 8.71 -19.00 7.59
C ASN A 220 10.17 -19.34 7.29
N LYS A 221 10.72 -20.27 8.09
CA LYS A 221 12.12 -20.72 8.03
C LYS A 221 12.50 -21.39 6.70
N ASN A 222 11.52 -21.91 5.95
CA ASN A 222 11.74 -22.45 4.60
C ASN A 222 12.03 -21.36 3.56
N TYR A 223 11.72 -20.09 3.89
CA TYR A 223 11.93 -18.92 3.05
C TYR A 223 12.73 -17.85 3.84
N PRO A 224 14.01 -18.09 4.17
CA PRO A 224 14.76 -17.32 5.17
C PRO A 224 15.02 -15.84 4.81
N ASN A 225 14.78 -15.43 3.56
CA ASN A 225 14.88 -14.04 3.10
C ASN A 225 13.50 -13.35 2.92
N SER A 226 12.44 -13.98 3.42
CA SER A 226 11.04 -13.54 3.36
C SER A 226 10.45 -13.38 4.76
N GLY A 227 9.33 -12.67 4.86
CA GLY A 227 8.78 -12.16 6.12
C GLY A 227 8.64 -10.64 6.11
N PHE A 228 8.73 -10.03 7.29
CA PHE A 228 8.46 -8.61 7.50
C PHE A 228 9.76 -7.81 7.66
N ILE A 229 9.92 -6.74 6.89
CA ILE A 229 10.96 -5.71 7.10
C ILE A 229 10.29 -4.45 7.62
N ARG A 230 10.67 -4.00 8.82
CA ARG A 230 10.42 -2.65 9.31
C ARG A 230 11.62 -1.78 8.95
N TYR A 231 11.41 -0.83 8.05
CA TYR A 231 12.40 0.20 7.76
C TYR A 231 11.89 1.56 8.24
N ARG A 232 12.83 2.37 8.75
CA ARG A 232 12.66 3.72 9.28
C ARG A 232 11.51 3.88 10.26
N ALA A 233 11.82 3.79 11.55
CA ALA A 233 10.84 3.95 12.63
C ALA A 233 10.28 5.38 12.77
N THR A 234 10.82 6.34 12.02
CA THR A 234 10.45 7.76 12.03
C THR A 234 9.79 8.23 10.72
N TRP A 235 9.37 9.50 10.69
CA TRP A 235 8.80 10.17 9.52
C TRP A 235 9.63 9.90 8.24
N TYR A 236 8.97 9.31 7.25
CA TYR A 236 9.58 8.94 5.97
C TYR A 236 9.23 9.98 4.90
N ASN A 237 10.24 10.49 4.21
CA ASN A 237 10.07 11.45 3.11
C ASN A 237 10.37 10.79 1.75
N GLY A 238 9.34 10.58 0.95
CA GLY A 238 9.43 9.99 -0.40
C GLY A 238 10.18 10.82 -1.45
N ALA A 239 10.61 12.04 -1.12
CA ALA A 239 11.51 12.85 -1.94
C ALA A 239 13.01 12.63 -1.63
N SER A 240 13.37 11.86 -0.59
CA SER A 240 14.76 11.47 -0.34
C SER A 240 15.13 10.27 -1.22
N SER A 241 16.08 10.47 -2.14
CA SER A 241 16.63 9.41 -2.98
C SER A 241 17.32 8.31 -2.17
N GLU A 242 18.01 8.67 -1.10
CA GLU A 242 18.76 7.74 -0.25
C GLU A 242 17.82 6.76 0.47
N LEU A 243 16.73 7.26 1.07
CA LEU A 243 15.70 6.42 1.68
C LEU A 243 15.01 5.52 0.65
N ASN A 244 14.73 6.05 -0.54
CA ASN A 244 14.04 5.32 -1.59
C ASN A 244 14.91 4.17 -2.15
N ASP A 245 16.22 4.39 -2.32
CA ASP A 245 17.17 3.34 -2.66
C ASP A 245 17.25 2.26 -1.56
N ASP A 246 17.35 2.64 -0.27
CA ASP A 246 17.34 1.68 0.85
C ASP A 246 16.10 0.78 0.79
N VAL A 247 14.91 1.35 0.57
CA VAL A 247 13.65 0.60 0.38
C VAL A 247 13.72 -0.35 -0.82
N TYR A 248 14.32 0.08 -1.95
CA TYR A 248 14.49 -0.75 -3.15
C TYR A 248 15.43 -1.95 -2.91
N TYR A 249 16.58 -1.75 -2.27
CA TYR A 249 17.50 -2.83 -1.95
C TYR A 249 16.92 -3.79 -0.90
N LEU A 250 16.30 -3.27 0.16
CA LEU A 250 15.59 -4.08 1.17
C LEU A 250 14.50 -4.95 0.54
N ALA A 251 13.74 -4.41 -0.41
CA ALA A 251 12.70 -5.13 -1.13
C ALA A 251 13.28 -6.29 -1.97
N LEU A 252 14.40 -6.09 -2.66
CA LEU A 252 14.93 -7.06 -3.64
C LEU A 252 16.09 -7.95 -3.12
N TYR A 253 16.65 -7.69 -1.95
CA TYR A 253 17.62 -8.56 -1.27
C TYR A 253 17.10 -10.01 -1.14
N PRO A 254 17.92 -11.05 -1.37
CA PRO A 254 19.34 -11.02 -1.73
C PRO A 254 19.60 -11.02 -3.24
N LYS A 255 18.55 -10.95 -4.09
CA LYS A 255 18.65 -11.03 -5.56
C LYS A 255 19.41 -9.84 -6.15
N ILE A 256 19.20 -8.67 -5.54
CA ILE A 256 19.93 -7.43 -5.82
C ILE A 256 20.57 -7.00 -4.50
N ARG A 257 21.81 -6.54 -4.58
CA ARG A 257 22.57 -5.91 -3.50
C ARG A 257 23.08 -4.57 -4.01
N ARG A 258 23.41 -3.64 -3.11
CA ARG A 258 24.35 -2.58 -3.43
C ARG A 258 25.71 -3.24 -3.69
N SER A 259 26.44 -2.79 -4.71
CA SER A 259 27.87 -3.09 -4.80
C SER A 259 28.54 -2.53 -3.55
N SER A 260 29.28 -3.37 -2.84
CA SER A 260 30.18 -2.88 -1.79
C SER A 260 31.36 -2.16 -2.45
N TYR A 261 32.11 -1.40 -1.64
CA TYR A 261 33.37 -0.82 -2.12
C TYR A 261 34.46 -1.90 -2.26
N ASP A 262 34.28 -3.02 -1.56
CA ASP A 262 35.22 -4.15 -1.52
C ASP A 262 35.09 -5.04 -2.78
N ASP A 263 33.92 -5.08 -3.42
CA ASP A 263 33.69 -5.76 -4.72
C ASP A 263 34.54 -5.18 -5.88
N GLN A 264 35.33 -4.12 -5.65
CA GLN A 264 36.26 -3.51 -6.62
C GLN A 264 37.75 -3.84 -6.37
N ILE A 265 38.09 -4.55 -5.29
CA ILE A 265 39.50 -4.81 -4.92
C ILE A 265 40.01 -6.10 -5.59
N ASP A 266 39.15 -7.10 -5.79
CA ASP A 266 39.52 -8.42 -6.33
C ASP A 266 39.84 -8.45 -7.85
N GLU A 267 39.65 -7.35 -8.59
CA GLU A 267 39.96 -7.29 -10.04
C GLU A 267 41.36 -6.71 -10.37
N ASP A 268 42.01 -5.97 -9.45
CA ASP A 268 43.25 -5.20 -9.74
C ASP A 268 44.57 -5.88 -9.33
N GLU A 269 44.55 -6.94 -8.49
CA GLU A 269 45.77 -7.75 -8.18
C GLU A 269 46.01 -8.89 -9.20
N GLY A 270 45.43 -8.79 -10.40
CA GLY A 270 45.31 -9.87 -11.38
C GLY A 270 46.10 -9.75 -12.70
N GLN A 271 47.09 -8.85 -12.81
CA GLN A 271 47.89 -8.63 -14.05
C GLN A 271 49.40 -8.54 -13.80
#